data_AF-A0A849Q4C7-F1
#
_entry.id   AF-A0A849Q4C7-F1
#
_cell.length_a   1.000
_cell.length_b   1.000
_cell.length_c   1.000
_cell.angle_alpha   90.00
_cell.angle_beta   90.00
_cell.angle_gamma   90.00
#
_symmetry.space_group_name_H-M   'P 1'
#
loop_
_entity.id
_entity.type
_entity.pdbx_description
1 polymer ?
#
loop_
_entity_poly.entity_id
_entity_poly.type
_entity_poly.pdbx_seq_one_letter_code
_entity_poly.pdbx_strand_id
1 'polypeptide(L)'
;DGSDLWVRDMSAPVNAHPAMDRGVVYALSDNGAALALNASDGALRWQYPVGNTPGSSLTASPLVAEERLYVASTSGFIYCLDADPTDGEDEGKPDPDGSEYDVIWTYKEENLLPFNSSPALVDGKLMLLTGEHDVLALDAINGTIAWRISMPGAGPLTMGLIAVNNSVVVGGRGVHIITADAGVETWTYVGSSSAFVSGPAALDDMLFTTDERGILFAFGKVENQPPIARISSPEQDSQFRINETITFDGSNSTDDKELLDTSFMWEFGDGNVSLARITTHGYAEEGTYTIRLTVTDIDGESDNTSISIRILGNHEPILDWWDVEPEQGHIQRDPFNFSVRYTDPDNDPPEYVTLLLADDPGYTPLNMNPVDPNDNDYTDGKMYFFIQAPLASRPYPAVTFSASDGIADT
;
A
#
# COMPACT_ATOMS: atom_id res chain seq x y z
N ASP A 1 47.92 -24.26 -6.67
CA ASP A 1 48.01 -25.62 -7.25
C ASP A 1 47.30 -26.68 -6.39
N GLY A 2 46.74 -26.30 -5.23
CA GLY A 2 46.08 -27.23 -4.32
C GLY A 2 47.08 -27.93 -3.38
N SER A 3 48.34 -27.51 -3.33
CA SER A 3 49.29 -27.99 -2.32
C SER A 3 48.96 -27.43 -0.95
N ASP A 4 49.15 -28.24 0.09
CA ASP A 4 49.04 -27.79 1.47
C ASP A 4 50.08 -26.69 1.75
N LEU A 5 49.62 -25.53 2.25
CA LEU A 5 50.51 -24.45 2.69
C LEU A 5 51.13 -24.80 4.06
N TRP A 6 50.30 -25.33 4.96
CA TRP A 6 50.68 -25.86 6.27
C TRP A 6 49.57 -26.79 6.76
N VAL A 7 49.89 -27.66 7.73
CA VAL A 7 48.95 -28.58 8.38
C VAL A 7 49.16 -28.51 9.89
N ARG A 8 48.07 -28.50 10.66
CA ARG A 8 48.10 -28.43 12.12
C ARG A 8 47.20 -29.47 12.75
N ASP A 9 47.70 -30.13 13.78
CA ASP A 9 46.92 -31.03 14.63
C ASP A 9 46.16 -30.22 15.70
N MET A 10 44.84 -30.36 15.73
CA MET A 10 43.93 -29.67 16.65
C MET A 10 43.62 -30.53 17.89
N SER A 11 44.18 -31.74 17.99
CA SER A 11 43.98 -32.71 19.08
C SER A 11 42.55 -33.21 19.29
N ALA A 12 41.58 -32.72 18.52
CA ALA A 12 40.18 -33.13 18.50
C ALA A 12 39.55 -32.81 17.13
N PRO A 13 38.37 -33.39 16.81
CA PRO A 13 37.63 -33.02 15.59
C PRO A 13 37.32 -31.51 15.55
N VAL A 14 37.29 -30.97 14.33
CA VAL A 14 36.94 -29.59 14.01
C VAL A 14 35.71 -29.63 13.11
N ASN A 15 34.52 -29.50 13.71
CA ASN A 15 33.26 -29.45 12.96
C ASN A 15 32.82 -28.03 12.61
N ALA A 16 33.28 -27.04 13.38
CA ALA A 16 33.08 -25.63 13.08
C ALA A 16 33.87 -25.23 11.81
N HIS A 17 33.28 -24.38 10.97
CA HIS A 17 34.04 -23.75 9.91
C HIS A 17 35.00 -22.72 10.51
N PRO A 18 36.28 -22.64 10.08
CA PRO A 18 37.18 -21.63 10.58
C PRO A 18 36.74 -20.24 10.13
N ALA A 19 36.92 -19.25 10.99
CA ALA A 19 36.78 -17.84 10.61
C ALA A 19 38.16 -17.25 10.29
N MET A 20 38.20 -16.18 9.48
CA MET A 20 39.45 -15.50 9.17
C MET A 20 39.24 -14.00 9.19
N ASP A 21 40.16 -13.27 9.82
CA ASP A 21 40.23 -11.82 9.74
C ASP A 21 41.69 -11.36 9.76
N ARG A 22 42.01 -10.34 8.96
CA ARG A 22 43.34 -9.69 8.93
C ARG A 22 44.57 -10.65 8.89
N GLY A 23 44.45 -11.80 8.24
CA GLY A 23 45.55 -12.78 8.14
C GLY A 23 45.67 -13.73 9.34
N VAL A 24 44.68 -13.74 10.22
CA VAL A 24 44.54 -14.69 11.34
C VAL A 24 43.38 -15.64 11.04
N VAL A 25 43.61 -16.93 11.24
CA VAL A 25 42.60 -17.99 11.16
C VAL A 25 42.19 -18.39 12.56
N TYR A 26 40.89 -18.33 12.85
CA TYR A 26 40.29 -18.77 14.11
C TYR A 26 39.65 -20.13 13.91
N ALA A 27 40.10 -21.12 14.67
CA ALA A 27 39.64 -22.50 14.57
C ALA A 27 39.16 -22.99 15.92
N LEU A 28 38.01 -23.68 15.92
CA LEU A 28 37.41 -24.24 17.12
C LEU A 28 37.39 -25.76 17.03
N SER A 29 37.64 -26.45 18.14
CA SER A 29 37.59 -27.91 18.20
C SER A 29 36.57 -28.42 19.22
N ASP A 30 36.10 -29.65 18.99
CA ASP A 30 35.07 -30.31 19.78
C ASP A 30 35.45 -30.56 21.25
N ASN A 31 36.73 -30.43 21.60
CA ASN A 31 37.23 -30.52 22.98
C ASN A 31 37.25 -29.18 23.71
N GLY A 32 36.67 -28.12 23.15
CA GLY A 32 36.58 -26.80 23.78
C GLY A 32 37.75 -25.88 23.49
N ALA A 33 38.67 -26.19 22.58
CA ALA A 33 39.77 -25.28 22.27
C ALA A 33 39.37 -24.27 21.20
N ALA A 34 39.61 -22.99 21.47
CA ALA A 34 39.60 -21.91 20.49
C ALA A 34 41.05 -21.49 20.21
N LEU A 35 41.48 -21.54 18.96
CA LEU A 35 42.83 -21.16 18.54
C LEU A 35 42.79 -20.00 17.56
N ALA A 36 43.78 -19.10 17.66
CA ALA A 36 44.13 -18.18 16.58
C ALA A 36 45.48 -18.56 15.98
N LEU A 37 45.53 -18.62 14.65
CA LEU A 37 46.67 -19.09 13.88
C LEU A 37 47.04 -18.06 12.82
N ASN A 38 48.33 -17.89 12.54
CA ASN A 38 48.76 -17.12 11.38
C ASN A 38 48.32 -17.83 10.10
N ALA A 39 47.61 -17.13 9.21
CA ALA A 39 47.11 -17.70 7.96
C ALA A 39 48.26 -18.15 7.02
N SER A 40 49.42 -17.49 7.09
CA SER A 40 50.55 -17.76 6.20
C SER A 40 51.34 -19.03 6.52
N ASP A 41 51.43 -19.42 7.79
CA ASP A 41 52.33 -20.49 8.23
C ASP A 41 51.75 -21.44 9.30
N GLY A 42 50.53 -21.18 9.79
CA GLY A 42 49.85 -22.00 10.79
C GLY A 42 50.42 -21.87 12.21
N ALA A 43 51.33 -20.91 12.45
CA ALA A 43 51.90 -20.67 13.76
C ALA A 43 50.81 -20.26 14.76
N LEU A 44 50.92 -20.75 16.00
CA LEU A 44 49.99 -20.38 17.07
C LEU A 44 50.20 -18.92 17.44
N ARG A 45 49.12 -18.13 17.43
CA ARG A 45 49.12 -16.80 18.03
C ARG A 45 48.71 -16.90 19.50
N TRP A 46 47.51 -17.42 19.74
CA TRP A 46 46.98 -17.63 21.07
C TRP A 46 46.03 -18.82 21.09
N GLN A 47 45.80 -19.37 22.28
CA GLN A 47 44.81 -20.41 22.52
C GLN A 47 43.99 -20.11 23.77
N TYR A 48 42.70 -20.40 23.71
CA TYR A 48 41.80 -20.25 24.85
C TYR A 48 41.00 -21.55 25.08
N PRO A 49 41.11 -22.17 26.27
CA PRO A 49 40.31 -23.33 26.64
C PRO A 49 38.91 -22.88 27.07
N VAL A 50 37.96 -22.94 26.14
CA VAL A 50 36.57 -22.57 26.39
C VAL A 50 35.89 -23.58 27.32
N GLY A 51 35.75 -23.18 28.58
CA GLY A 51 34.98 -23.91 29.59
C GLY A 51 35.65 -25.21 30.04
N ASN A 52 36.16 -25.25 31.28
CA ASN A 52 36.75 -26.45 31.90
C ASN A 52 35.74 -27.60 32.20
N THR A 53 34.54 -27.57 31.58
CA THR A 53 33.51 -28.60 31.78
C THR A 53 33.68 -29.69 30.73
N PRO A 54 33.98 -30.95 31.12
CA PRO A 54 34.06 -32.07 30.18
C PRO A 54 32.77 -32.17 29.33
N GLY A 55 32.90 -32.11 28.01
CA GLY A 55 31.76 -32.16 27.07
C GLY A 55 31.27 -30.82 26.52
N SER A 56 31.96 -29.71 26.80
CA SER A 56 31.73 -28.42 26.13
C SER A 56 32.34 -28.46 24.73
N SER A 57 31.52 -28.79 23.72
CA SER A 57 31.95 -28.84 22.33
C SER A 57 31.74 -27.49 21.65
N LEU A 58 32.61 -27.15 20.69
CA LEU A 58 32.54 -25.94 19.88
C LEU A 58 32.22 -26.33 18.43
N THR A 59 30.96 -26.68 18.19
CA THR A 59 30.46 -27.09 16.87
C THR A 59 29.92 -25.93 16.03
N ALA A 60 29.49 -24.85 16.67
CA ALA A 60 29.08 -23.62 16.00
C ALA A 60 30.32 -22.89 15.44
N SER A 61 30.23 -22.37 14.22
CA SER A 61 31.34 -21.62 13.62
C SER A 61 31.54 -20.30 14.37
N PRO A 62 32.79 -19.90 14.68
CA PRO A 62 33.04 -18.62 15.35
C PRO A 62 32.67 -17.45 14.43
N LEU A 63 32.32 -16.32 15.04
CA LEU A 63 32.19 -15.04 14.35
C LEU A 63 33.32 -14.13 14.80
N VAL A 64 34.14 -13.65 13.85
CA VAL A 64 35.11 -12.58 14.10
C VAL A 64 34.58 -11.28 13.50
N ALA A 65 34.47 -10.25 14.33
CA ALA A 65 34.04 -8.92 13.91
C ALA A 65 34.53 -7.89 14.92
N GLU A 66 34.92 -6.71 14.43
CA GLU A 66 35.28 -5.58 15.30
C GLU A 66 36.33 -5.93 16.38
N GLU A 67 37.37 -6.68 15.99
CA GLU A 67 38.46 -7.13 16.89
C GLU A 67 38.00 -8.08 18.00
N ARG A 68 36.82 -8.69 17.84
CA ARG A 68 36.24 -9.63 18.79
C ARG A 68 35.98 -10.97 18.13
N LEU A 69 36.20 -12.04 18.87
CA LEU A 69 35.83 -13.40 18.52
C LEU A 69 34.67 -13.86 19.38
N TYR A 70 33.52 -14.15 18.75
CA TYR A 70 32.34 -14.69 19.40
C TYR A 70 32.28 -16.19 19.21
N VAL A 71 32.19 -16.91 20.33
CA VAL A 71 32.20 -18.38 20.38
C VAL A 71 31.00 -18.87 21.18
N ALA A 72 30.21 -19.76 20.58
CA ALA A 72 29.08 -20.41 21.24
C ALA A 72 29.42 -21.88 21.52
N SER A 73 29.13 -22.35 22.74
CA SER A 73 29.39 -23.72 23.18
C SER A 73 28.11 -24.52 23.35
N THR A 74 28.19 -25.83 23.10
CA THR A 74 27.10 -26.78 23.37
C THR A 74 26.72 -26.87 24.85
N SER A 75 27.51 -26.31 25.77
CA SER A 75 27.19 -26.24 27.21
C SER A 75 26.36 -25.02 27.62
N GLY A 76 25.89 -24.22 26.65
CA GLY A 76 25.05 -23.05 26.92
C GLY A 76 25.84 -21.78 27.23
N PHE A 77 27.15 -21.77 27.00
CA PHE A 77 27.97 -20.57 27.17
C PHE A 77 28.23 -19.87 25.84
N ILE A 78 28.26 -18.54 25.89
CA ILE A 78 28.70 -17.66 24.80
C ILE A 78 29.85 -16.82 25.35
N TYR A 79 30.96 -16.80 24.62
CA TYR A 79 32.16 -16.07 24.96
C TYR A 79 32.41 -15.00 23.91
N CYS A 80 32.77 -13.80 24.37
CA CYS A 80 33.39 -12.78 23.55
C CYS A 80 34.86 -12.69 23.99
N LEU A 81 35.75 -13.09 23.10
CA LEU A 81 37.19 -13.04 23.30
C LEU A 81 37.74 -11.85 22.49
N ASP A 82 38.86 -11.30 22.94
CA ASP A 82 39.70 -10.48 22.10
C ASP A 82 40.20 -11.34 20.91
N ALA A 83 40.08 -10.82 19.69
CA ALA A 83 40.54 -11.53 18.50
C ALA A 83 42.07 -11.46 18.35
N ASP A 84 42.69 -10.38 18.84
CA ASP A 84 44.14 -10.19 18.80
C ASP A 84 44.69 -9.72 20.16
N PRO A 85 44.56 -10.54 21.22
CA PRO A 85 45.09 -10.24 22.53
C PRO A 85 46.59 -10.03 22.44
N THR A 86 47.04 -8.96 23.09
CA THR A 86 48.45 -8.68 23.32
C THR A 86 48.80 -9.10 24.74
N ASP A 87 50.05 -9.51 24.98
CA ASP A 87 50.56 -9.92 26.30
C ASP A 87 50.56 -8.81 27.37
N GLY A 88 49.97 -7.65 27.08
CA GLY A 88 49.86 -6.49 27.97
C GLY A 88 51.17 -5.72 28.17
N GLU A 89 52.30 -6.22 27.65
CA GLU A 89 53.62 -5.60 27.77
C GLU A 89 54.18 -5.09 26.43
N ASP A 90 53.85 -5.74 25.31
CA ASP A 90 54.28 -5.36 23.96
C ASP A 90 53.11 -5.44 22.95
N GLU A 91 52.66 -4.28 22.43
CA GLU A 91 51.65 -4.22 21.36
C GLU A 91 52.08 -5.09 20.15
N GLY A 92 51.28 -6.11 19.83
CA GLY A 92 51.46 -6.97 18.64
C GLY A 92 52.26 -8.25 18.84
N LYS A 93 52.66 -8.61 20.07
CA LYS A 93 53.18 -9.97 20.36
C LYS A 93 52.06 -10.94 20.73
N PRO A 94 52.07 -12.17 20.19
CA PRO A 94 51.05 -13.17 20.52
C PRO A 94 51.19 -13.67 21.97
N ASP A 95 50.06 -13.98 22.64
CA ASP A 95 49.99 -14.69 23.93
C ASP A 95 49.68 -16.19 23.73
N PRO A 96 50.68 -17.05 23.46
CA PRO A 96 50.46 -18.48 23.21
C PRO A 96 50.07 -19.27 24.48
N ASP A 97 50.30 -18.72 25.68
CA ASP A 97 50.04 -19.39 26.95
C ASP A 97 48.63 -19.08 27.50
N GLY A 98 47.96 -18.05 26.97
CA GLY A 98 46.55 -17.75 27.20
C GLY A 98 46.29 -17.30 28.63
N SER A 99 46.58 -16.04 28.92
CA SER A 99 46.23 -15.46 30.21
C SER A 99 44.72 -15.20 30.34
N GLU A 100 44.18 -15.14 31.56
CA GLU A 100 42.74 -14.95 31.86
C GLU A 100 42.19 -13.57 31.40
N TYR A 101 43.00 -12.76 30.71
CA TYR A 101 42.74 -11.36 30.33
C TYR A 101 42.08 -11.19 28.94
N ASP A 102 41.88 -12.27 28.19
CA ASP A 102 41.39 -12.20 26.80
C ASP A 102 39.87 -12.35 26.68
N VAL A 103 39.17 -12.65 27.78
CA VAL A 103 37.70 -12.73 27.80
C VAL A 103 37.12 -11.37 28.08
N ILE A 104 36.48 -10.76 27.08
CA ILE A 104 35.79 -9.48 27.21
C ILE A 104 34.51 -9.64 28.03
N TRP A 105 33.71 -10.65 27.70
CA TRP A 105 32.53 -11.03 28.48
C TRP A 105 32.14 -12.48 28.26
N THR A 106 31.34 -13.02 29.18
CA THR A 106 30.73 -14.34 29.07
C THR A 106 29.25 -14.25 29.40
N TYR A 107 28.44 -14.91 28.58
CA TYR A 107 27.02 -15.13 28.83
C TYR A 107 26.77 -16.62 29.04
N LYS A 108 25.90 -16.96 29.99
CA LYS A 108 25.47 -18.33 30.26
C LYS A 108 23.96 -18.42 30.14
N GLU A 109 23.49 -19.22 29.20
CA GLU A 109 22.07 -19.56 29.07
C GLU A 109 21.67 -20.50 30.21
N GLU A 110 20.58 -20.18 30.90
CA GLU A 110 20.09 -20.97 32.04
C GLU A 110 19.48 -22.30 31.59
N ASN A 111 18.89 -22.32 30.40
CA ASN A 111 18.33 -23.51 29.77
C ASN A 111 19.43 -24.20 28.96
N LEU A 112 20.07 -25.23 29.55
CA LEU A 112 21.22 -26.01 29.07
C LEU A 112 21.03 -26.77 27.72
N LEU A 113 20.28 -26.22 26.78
CA LEU A 113 20.19 -26.77 25.43
C LEU A 113 21.38 -26.28 24.60
N PRO A 114 22.02 -27.15 23.81
CA PRO A 114 23.25 -26.81 23.11
C PRO A 114 23.02 -25.72 22.06
N PHE A 115 23.91 -24.72 22.03
CA PHE A 115 24.03 -23.82 20.89
C PHE A 115 24.65 -24.58 19.72
N ASN A 116 23.84 -24.85 18.68
CA ASN A 116 24.33 -25.43 17.43
C ASN A 116 24.31 -24.42 16.26
N SER A 117 23.85 -23.19 16.50
CA SER A 117 23.82 -22.13 15.50
C SER A 117 25.06 -21.26 15.61
N SER A 118 25.64 -20.92 14.46
CA SER A 118 26.73 -19.94 14.39
C SER A 118 26.15 -18.54 14.66
N PRO A 119 26.78 -17.71 15.51
CA PRO A 119 26.31 -16.37 15.79
C PRO A 119 26.40 -15.45 14.56
N ALA A 120 25.53 -14.44 14.50
CA ALA A 120 25.66 -13.33 13.54
C ALA A 120 25.67 -11.99 14.28
N LEU A 121 26.38 -11.00 13.73
CA LEU A 121 26.41 -9.64 14.26
C LEU A 121 25.58 -8.73 13.34
N VAL A 122 24.62 -8.02 13.92
CA VAL A 122 23.81 -7.01 13.22
C VAL A 122 23.47 -5.88 14.18
N ASP A 123 23.69 -4.63 13.75
CA ASP A 123 23.40 -3.42 14.55
C ASP A 123 23.94 -3.46 16.00
N GLY A 124 25.20 -3.91 16.14
CA GLY A 124 25.84 -4.05 17.45
C GLY A 124 25.23 -5.13 18.35
N LYS A 125 24.41 -6.03 17.80
CA LYS A 125 23.82 -7.17 18.53
C LYS A 125 24.32 -8.49 17.99
N LEU A 126 24.74 -9.35 18.91
CA LEU A 126 25.06 -10.73 18.64
C LEU A 126 23.77 -11.56 18.67
N MET A 127 23.41 -12.11 17.53
CA MET A 127 22.20 -12.88 17.29
C MET A 127 22.51 -14.37 17.35
N LEU A 128 21.77 -15.11 18.17
CA LEU A 128 21.92 -16.56 18.32
C LEU A 128 20.57 -17.26 18.35
N LEU A 129 20.57 -18.54 17.98
CA LEU A 129 19.45 -19.45 18.22
C LEU A 129 19.73 -20.20 19.53
N THR A 130 18.88 -20.00 20.53
CA THR A 130 18.95 -20.69 21.82
C THR A 130 17.94 -21.86 21.83
N GLY A 131 18.42 -23.09 21.95
CA GLY A 131 17.55 -24.27 21.97
C GLY A 131 16.76 -24.49 20.68
N GLU A 132 15.58 -25.13 20.79
CA GLU A 132 14.75 -25.47 19.61
C GLU A 132 13.90 -24.29 19.10
N HIS A 133 13.62 -23.24 19.90
CA HIS A 133 12.53 -22.31 19.58
C HIS A 133 12.82 -20.83 19.82
N ASP A 134 13.99 -20.44 20.31
CA ASP A 134 14.19 -19.05 20.75
C ASP A 134 15.31 -18.35 19.96
N VAL A 135 15.11 -17.07 19.69
CA VAL A 135 16.14 -16.17 19.15
C VAL A 135 16.56 -15.22 20.25
N LEU A 136 17.86 -15.19 20.52
CA LEU A 136 18.49 -14.36 21.55
C LEU A 136 19.34 -13.28 20.87
N ALA A 137 19.15 -12.04 21.30
CA ALA A 137 20.03 -10.94 20.98
C ALA A 137 20.79 -10.49 22.22
N LEU A 138 22.11 -10.55 22.16
CA LEU A 138 23.00 -9.98 23.16
C LEU A 138 23.59 -8.67 22.64
N ASP A 139 23.78 -7.69 23.52
CA ASP A 139 24.61 -6.52 23.24
C ASP A 139 26.04 -6.98 22.97
N ALA A 140 26.57 -6.69 21.79
CA ALA A 140 27.88 -7.19 21.36
C ALA A 140 29.04 -6.61 22.19
N ILE A 141 28.83 -5.46 22.84
CA ILE A 141 29.85 -4.74 23.63
C ILE A 141 30.01 -5.40 24.99
N ASN A 142 28.91 -5.71 25.68
CA ASN A 142 28.91 -6.11 27.09
C ASN A 142 28.26 -7.47 27.40
N GLY A 143 27.66 -8.14 26.42
CA GLY A 143 27.08 -9.48 26.57
C GLY A 143 25.77 -9.53 27.36
N THR A 144 25.16 -8.39 27.66
CA THR A 144 23.84 -8.33 28.31
C THR A 144 22.72 -8.62 27.30
N ILE A 145 21.60 -9.16 27.78
CA ILE A 145 20.45 -9.47 26.92
C ILE A 145 19.84 -8.15 26.43
N ALA A 146 19.84 -7.94 25.12
CA ALA A 146 19.10 -6.85 24.49
C ALA A 146 17.61 -7.23 24.39
N TRP A 147 17.32 -8.40 23.83
CA TRP A 147 15.97 -8.96 23.78
C TRP A 147 16.01 -10.48 23.51
N ARG A 148 14.86 -11.13 23.72
CA ARG A 148 14.62 -12.54 23.41
C ARG A 148 13.21 -12.69 22.86
N ILE A 149 13.06 -13.49 21.81
CA ILE A 149 11.76 -13.90 21.28
C ILE A 149 11.65 -15.41 21.27
N SER A 150 10.49 -15.93 21.71
CA SER A 150 10.17 -17.35 21.66
C SER A 150 9.24 -17.65 20.51
N MET A 151 9.59 -18.66 19.72
CA MET A 151 8.92 -19.06 18.48
C MET A 151 8.50 -20.54 18.52
N PRO A 152 7.65 -20.97 19.48
CA PRO A 152 7.27 -22.37 19.63
C PRO A 152 6.53 -22.94 18.41
N GLY A 153 5.88 -22.08 17.62
CA GLY A 153 5.20 -22.45 16.37
C GLY A 153 6.14 -22.63 15.17
N ALA A 154 7.36 -22.10 15.23
CA ALA A 154 8.33 -22.17 14.14
C ALA A 154 8.98 -23.55 14.00
N GLY A 155 8.75 -24.47 14.96
CA GLY A 155 9.44 -25.76 15.01
C GLY A 155 10.92 -25.60 15.38
N PRO A 156 11.75 -26.65 15.19
CA PRO A 156 13.17 -26.61 15.51
C PRO A 156 13.90 -25.56 14.68
N LEU A 157 14.44 -24.53 15.34
CA LEU A 157 15.31 -23.51 14.77
C LEU A 157 16.76 -24.00 14.73
N THR A 158 17.01 -25.13 14.07
CA THR A 158 18.29 -25.87 14.16
C THR A 158 19.26 -25.60 13.01
N MET A 159 18.89 -24.78 12.03
CA MET A 159 19.50 -24.80 10.70
C MET A 159 20.27 -23.52 10.33
N GLY A 160 20.43 -22.59 11.28
CA GLY A 160 21.24 -21.37 11.13
C GLY A 160 20.42 -20.09 10.98
N LEU A 161 21.05 -18.97 11.30
CA LEU A 161 20.53 -17.63 11.09
C LEU A 161 21.49 -16.82 10.22
N ILE A 162 21.00 -15.79 9.54
CA ILE A 162 21.85 -14.82 8.86
C ILE A 162 21.43 -13.39 9.23
N ALA A 163 22.41 -12.50 9.32
CA ALA A 163 22.16 -11.07 9.39
C ALA A 163 21.92 -10.52 7.98
N VAL A 164 20.85 -9.75 7.81
CA VAL A 164 20.51 -9.07 6.55
C VAL A 164 20.02 -7.66 6.88
N ASN A 165 20.74 -6.65 6.41
CA ASN A 165 20.45 -5.24 6.72
C ASN A 165 20.32 -5.02 8.25
N ASN A 166 19.17 -4.53 8.73
CA ASN A 166 18.88 -4.32 10.16
C ASN A 166 18.03 -5.45 10.77
N SER A 167 18.10 -6.66 10.21
CA SER A 167 17.27 -7.79 10.60
C SER A 167 18.09 -9.08 10.66
N VAL A 168 17.52 -10.08 11.33
CA VAL A 168 17.98 -11.47 11.25
C VAL A 168 16.92 -12.29 10.53
N VAL A 169 17.38 -13.20 9.67
CA VAL A 169 16.53 -14.20 9.04
C VAL A 169 16.79 -15.55 9.71
N VAL A 170 15.71 -16.20 10.11
CA VAL A 170 15.74 -17.49 10.80
C VAL A 170 14.91 -18.52 10.05
N GLY A 171 15.49 -19.70 9.83
CA GLY A 171 14.82 -20.85 9.23
C GLY A 171 14.33 -21.86 10.27
N GLY A 172 13.18 -22.47 10.00
CA GLY A 172 12.58 -23.56 10.76
C GLY A 172 11.55 -24.32 9.92
N ARG A 173 10.33 -24.51 10.42
CA ARG A 173 9.16 -24.89 9.59
C ARG A 173 8.65 -23.76 8.70
N GLY A 174 9.06 -22.54 9.02
CA GLY A 174 8.86 -21.35 8.22
C GLY A 174 10.16 -20.60 8.03
N VAL A 175 10.03 -19.44 7.39
CA VAL A 175 11.10 -18.43 7.30
C VAL A 175 10.61 -17.19 8.00
N HIS A 176 11.41 -16.69 8.95
CA HIS A 176 11.05 -15.59 9.84
C HIS A 176 12.07 -14.46 9.66
N ILE A 177 11.59 -13.22 9.52
CA ILE A 177 12.42 -12.02 9.55
C ILE A 177 12.11 -11.26 10.83
N ILE A 178 13.14 -11.01 11.63
CA ILE A 178 13.06 -10.37 12.94
C ILE A 178 13.94 -9.12 12.93
N THR A 179 13.43 -8.00 13.42
CA THR A 179 14.23 -6.77 13.50
C THR A 179 15.34 -6.90 14.53
N ALA A 180 16.53 -6.41 14.20
CA ALA A 180 17.69 -6.45 15.10
C ALA A 180 17.51 -5.54 16.32
N ASP A 181 16.85 -4.39 16.16
CA ASP A 181 16.69 -3.39 17.21
C ASP A 181 15.78 -3.85 18.36
N ALA A 182 14.63 -4.43 18.02
CA ALA A 182 13.52 -4.68 18.95
C ALA A 182 13.11 -6.15 19.07
N GLY A 183 13.62 -7.03 18.20
CA GLY A 183 13.22 -8.44 18.22
C GLY A 183 11.79 -8.66 17.74
N VAL A 184 11.29 -7.81 16.84
CA VAL A 184 9.92 -7.88 16.33
C VAL A 184 9.91 -8.68 15.03
N GLU A 185 9.07 -9.70 14.94
CA GLU A 185 8.84 -10.42 13.69
C GLU A 185 8.08 -9.52 12.70
N THR A 186 8.70 -9.17 11.57
CA THR A 186 8.12 -8.30 10.54
C THR A 186 7.55 -9.08 9.36
N TRP A 187 8.00 -10.31 9.17
CA TRP A 187 7.53 -11.15 8.08
C TRP A 187 7.73 -12.63 8.41
N THR A 188 6.79 -13.45 7.96
CA THR A 188 6.78 -14.90 8.16
C THR A 188 6.28 -15.59 6.89
N TYR A 189 6.91 -16.70 6.52
CA TYR A 189 6.40 -17.63 5.52
C TYR A 189 6.23 -19.03 6.11
N VAL A 190 5.01 -19.57 6.05
CA VAL A 190 4.66 -20.92 6.55
C VAL A 190 4.10 -21.81 5.43
N GLY A 191 4.32 -21.46 4.15
CA GLY A 191 3.69 -22.14 3.00
C GLY A 191 4.24 -23.54 2.70
N SER A 192 5.23 -24.01 3.46
CA SER A 192 5.84 -25.32 3.32
C SER A 192 5.22 -26.30 4.33
N SER A 193 4.71 -27.45 3.87
CA SER A 193 4.34 -28.56 4.76
C SER A 193 5.54 -29.27 5.41
N SER A 194 6.76 -28.78 5.10
CA SER A 194 8.05 -29.43 5.28
C SER A 194 9.04 -28.43 5.90
N ALA A 195 9.99 -28.91 6.70
CA ALA A 195 10.99 -28.03 7.32
C ALA A 195 11.98 -27.48 6.29
N PHE A 196 12.40 -26.23 6.48
CA PHE A 196 13.55 -25.64 5.80
C PHE A 196 14.83 -26.23 6.39
N VAL A 197 15.72 -26.73 5.53
CA VAL A 197 16.88 -27.55 5.95
C VAL A 197 18.23 -26.89 5.69
N SER A 198 18.25 -25.77 4.97
CA SER A 198 19.46 -24.97 4.78
C SER A 198 19.37 -23.65 5.54
N GLY A 199 20.51 -23.16 6.03
CA GLY A 199 20.63 -21.78 6.45
C GLY A 199 20.18 -20.84 5.31
N PRO A 200 19.46 -19.75 5.64
CA PRO A 200 19.05 -18.80 4.61
C PRO A 200 20.27 -18.15 3.95
N ALA A 201 20.12 -17.70 2.70
CA ALA A 201 21.10 -16.86 2.00
C ALA A 201 20.41 -15.62 1.47
N ALA A 202 21.04 -14.45 1.58
CA ALA A 202 20.49 -13.21 1.06
C ALA A 202 21.41 -12.56 0.03
N LEU A 203 20.80 -11.93 -0.97
CA LEU A 203 21.47 -11.10 -1.96
C LEU A 203 20.53 -9.94 -2.29
N ASP A 204 20.99 -8.71 -2.04
CA ASP A 204 20.17 -7.50 -2.18
C ASP A 204 18.82 -7.65 -1.43
N ASP A 205 17.69 -7.41 -2.10
CA ASP A 205 16.34 -7.58 -1.54
C ASP A 205 15.78 -9.00 -1.70
N MET A 206 16.64 -9.98 -2.02
CA MET A 206 16.25 -11.37 -2.19
C MET A 206 16.74 -12.27 -1.06
N LEU A 207 15.89 -13.21 -0.69
CA LEU A 207 16.16 -14.24 0.31
C LEU A 207 15.93 -15.62 -0.29
N PHE A 208 16.88 -16.52 -0.08
CA PHE A 208 16.89 -17.88 -0.61
C PHE A 208 16.97 -18.91 0.51
N THR A 209 16.23 -20.01 0.37
CA THR A 209 16.29 -21.14 1.30
C THR A 209 15.80 -22.42 0.62
N THR A 210 16.11 -23.57 1.19
CA THR A 210 15.67 -24.88 0.69
C THR A 210 14.94 -25.68 1.75
N ASP A 211 14.01 -26.54 1.32
CA ASP A 211 13.30 -27.48 2.19
C ASP A 211 13.77 -28.93 2.04
N GLU A 212 13.33 -29.80 2.95
CA GLU A 212 13.64 -31.24 2.95
C GLU A 212 13.18 -31.99 1.68
N ARG A 213 12.32 -31.39 0.86
CA ARG A 213 11.86 -31.96 -0.42
C ARG A 213 12.80 -31.61 -1.57
N GLY A 214 13.83 -30.79 -1.31
CA GLY A 214 14.77 -30.32 -2.31
C GLY A 214 14.24 -29.14 -3.14
N ILE A 215 13.26 -28.39 -2.62
CA ILE A 215 12.72 -27.21 -3.29
C ILE A 215 13.52 -25.98 -2.87
N LEU A 216 13.98 -25.19 -3.85
CA LEU A 216 14.57 -23.87 -3.63
C LEU A 216 13.48 -22.80 -3.68
N PHE A 217 13.41 -22.00 -2.62
CA PHE A 217 12.54 -20.84 -2.50
C PHE A 217 13.36 -19.57 -2.68
N ALA A 218 12.80 -18.61 -3.41
CA ALA A 218 13.31 -17.26 -3.51
C ALA A 218 12.19 -16.30 -3.12
N PHE A 219 12.45 -15.46 -2.13
CA PHE A 219 11.57 -14.38 -1.68
C PHE A 219 12.20 -13.06 -2.10
N GLY A 220 11.39 -12.12 -2.54
CA GLY A 220 11.83 -10.77 -2.89
C GLY A 220 10.87 -9.74 -2.34
N LYS A 221 11.37 -8.54 -2.04
CA LYS A 221 10.53 -7.39 -1.74
C LYS A 221 9.88 -6.91 -3.03
N VAL A 222 8.55 -6.89 -3.09
CA VAL A 222 7.82 -6.14 -4.12
C VAL A 222 7.61 -4.74 -3.56
N GLU A 223 8.26 -3.73 -4.16
CA GLU A 223 8.00 -2.34 -3.78
C GLU A 223 6.56 -1.97 -4.16
N ASN A 224 5.84 -1.38 -3.21
CA ASN A 224 4.51 -0.86 -3.44
C ASN A 224 4.56 0.25 -4.50
N GLN A 225 3.59 0.29 -5.39
CA GLN A 225 3.38 1.46 -6.23
C GLN A 225 2.14 2.20 -5.72
N PRO A 226 2.13 3.54 -5.69
CA PRO A 226 0.91 4.25 -5.30
C PRO A 226 -0.21 3.94 -6.29
N PRO A 227 -1.47 3.98 -5.84
CA PRO A 227 -2.61 3.77 -6.71
C PRO A 227 -2.69 4.86 -7.79
N ILE A 228 -3.47 4.61 -8.84
CA ILE A 228 -3.80 5.60 -9.88
C ILE A 228 -5.30 5.85 -9.81
N ALA A 229 -5.70 7.03 -9.35
CA ALA A 229 -7.09 7.42 -9.21
C ALA A 229 -7.71 7.78 -10.57
N ARG A 230 -8.88 7.22 -10.89
CA ARG A 230 -9.61 7.50 -12.13
C ARG A 230 -11.09 7.66 -11.90
N ILE A 231 -11.66 8.73 -12.45
CA ILE A 231 -13.10 8.97 -12.51
C ILE A 231 -13.59 8.52 -13.89
N SER A 232 -14.41 7.47 -13.93
CA SER A 232 -15.01 6.92 -15.15
C SER A 232 -16.28 7.65 -15.56
N SER A 233 -17.00 8.20 -14.59
CA SER A 233 -18.24 8.96 -14.78
C SER A 233 -18.43 9.89 -13.59
N PRO A 234 -18.96 11.12 -13.80
CA PRO A 234 -19.22 11.74 -15.10
C PRO A 234 -17.92 12.19 -15.82
N GLU A 235 -18.02 12.63 -17.07
CA GLU A 235 -16.87 13.19 -17.80
C GLU A 235 -16.63 14.66 -17.42
N GLN A 236 -15.41 15.15 -17.65
CA GLN A 236 -15.05 16.56 -17.45
C GLN A 236 -16.01 17.49 -18.22
N ASP A 237 -16.46 18.55 -17.56
CA ASP A 237 -17.36 19.59 -18.06
C ASP A 237 -18.77 19.10 -18.46
N SER A 238 -19.18 17.92 -17.98
CA SER A 238 -20.56 17.43 -18.11
C SER A 238 -21.56 18.40 -17.46
N GLN A 239 -22.76 18.48 -18.03
CA GLN A 239 -23.84 19.36 -17.56
C GLN A 239 -25.02 18.54 -17.08
N PHE A 240 -25.60 18.95 -15.95
CA PHE A 240 -26.76 18.32 -15.32
C PHE A 240 -27.70 19.39 -14.76
N ARG A 241 -28.92 18.99 -14.39
CA ARG A 241 -29.89 19.89 -13.75
C ARG A 241 -29.87 19.78 -12.23
N ILE A 242 -30.36 20.82 -11.56
CA ILE A 242 -30.63 20.78 -10.11
C ILE A 242 -31.46 19.54 -9.77
N ASN A 243 -31.09 18.87 -8.67
CA ASN A 243 -31.69 17.63 -8.14
C ASN A 243 -31.62 16.41 -9.07
N GLU A 244 -30.91 16.49 -10.20
CA GLU A 244 -30.62 15.33 -11.02
C GLU A 244 -29.69 14.37 -10.25
N THR A 245 -29.98 13.07 -10.32
CA THR A 245 -29.15 12.04 -9.68
C THR A 245 -28.01 11.65 -10.61
N ILE A 246 -26.80 12.08 -10.26
CA ILE A 246 -25.58 11.85 -11.04
C ILE A 246 -24.83 10.65 -10.46
N THR A 247 -24.36 9.74 -11.32
CA THR A 247 -23.56 8.58 -10.91
C THR A 247 -22.07 8.88 -11.02
N PHE A 248 -21.36 8.65 -9.91
CA PHE A 248 -19.92 8.80 -9.77
C PHE A 248 -19.27 7.42 -9.68
N ASP A 249 -18.41 7.11 -10.64
CA ASP A 249 -17.80 5.79 -10.80
C ASP A 249 -16.28 5.87 -10.76
N GLY A 250 -15.67 5.28 -9.73
CA GLY A 250 -14.21 5.23 -9.53
C GLY A 250 -13.61 3.87 -9.86
N SER A 251 -14.40 2.94 -10.40
CA SER A 251 -14.05 1.52 -10.55
C SER A 251 -12.86 1.23 -11.47
N ASN A 252 -12.50 2.17 -12.35
CA ASN A 252 -11.31 2.06 -13.22
C ASN A 252 -10.02 2.57 -12.55
N SER A 253 -10.05 2.93 -11.27
CA SER A 253 -8.81 3.17 -10.50
C SER A 253 -8.02 1.87 -10.38
N THR A 254 -6.70 1.95 -10.43
CA THR A 254 -5.81 0.78 -10.48
C THR A 254 -4.69 0.89 -9.47
N ASP A 255 -4.15 -0.26 -9.07
CA ASP A 255 -3.02 -0.36 -8.14
C ASP A 255 -2.22 -1.64 -8.45
N ASP A 256 -0.99 -1.78 -7.92
CA ASP A 256 -0.23 -3.05 -8.05
C ASP A 256 -0.80 -4.15 -7.15
N LYS A 257 -1.57 -3.77 -6.12
CA LYS A 257 -2.36 -4.67 -5.27
C LYS A 257 -3.87 -4.46 -5.49
N GLU A 258 -4.69 -5.25 -4.80
CA GLU A 258 -6.14 -5.16 -4.90
C GLU A 258 -6.67 -3.96 -4.10
N LEU A 259 -7.37 -3.04 -4.77
CA LEU A 259 -8.10 -1.94 -4.12
C LEU A 259 -9.37 -2.44 -3.43
N LEU A 260 -9.47 -2.21 -2.13
CA LEU A 260 -10.65 -2.55 -1.32
C LEU A 260 -11.75 -1.50 -1.49
N ASP A 261 -12.98 -1.83 -1.09
CA ASP A 261 -14.10 -0.86 -1.18
C ASP A 261 -13.93 0.34 -0.23
N THR A 262 -13.10 0.21 0.81
CA THR A 262 -12.74 1.29 1.73
C THR A 262 -11.64 2.21 1.19
N SER A 263 -11.08 1.92 0.00
CA SER A 263 -10.00 2.69 -0.60
C SER A 263 -10.47 4.02 -1.22
N PHE A 264 -11.78 4.22 -1.41
CA PHE A 264 -12.32 5.34 -2.19
C PHE A 264 -12.86 6.45 -1.26
N MET A 265 -12.58 7.70 -1.61
CA MET A 265 -13.17 8.87 -0.99
C MET A 265 -13.51 9.92 -2.04
N TRP A 266 -14.80 10.22 -2.16
CA TRP A 266 -15.35 11.27 -3.00
C TRP A 266 -15.61 12.53 -2.19
N GLU A 267 -15.21 13.66 -2.74
CA GLU A 267 -15.59 14.99 -2.29
C GLU A 267 -16.34 15.67 -3.44
N PHE A 268 -17.63 16.01 -3.25
CA PHE A 268 -18.49 16.50 -4.34
C PHE A 268 -18.40 18.02 -4.57
N GLY A 269 -17.63 18.74 -3.74
CA GLY A 269 -17.43 20.18 -3.86
C GLY A 269 -18.56 21.04 -3.27
N ASP A 270 -19.63 20.43 -2.76
CA ASP A 270 -20.73 21.06 -2.02
C ASP A 270 -20.67 20.81 -0.50
N GLY A 271 -19.60 20.16 -0.04
CA GLY A 271 -19.40 19.75 1.36
C GLY A 271 -19.85 18.32 1.68
N ASN A 272 -20.53 17.63 0.76
CA ASN A 272 -20.86 16.22 0.91
C ASN A 272 -19.71 15.32 0.45
N VAL A 273 -19.63 14.13 1.05
CA VAL A 273 -18.61 13.11 0.76
C VAL A 273 -19.20 11.71 0.68
N SER A 274 -18.50 10.79 0.03
CA SER A 274 -18.87 9.36 -0.04
C SER A 274 -17.63 8.46 0.00
N LEU A 275 -17.74 7.29 0.62
CA LEU A 275 -16.66 6.29 0.69
C LEU A 275 -16.87 5.08 -0.23
N ALA A 276 -17.92 5.11 -1.05
CA ALA A 276 -18.23 4.00 -1.95
C ALA A 276 -17.45 4.11 -3.26
N ARG A 277 -17.01 2.96 -3.79
CA ARG A 277 -16.36 2.86 -5.12
C ARG A 277 -17.23 3.44 -6.25
N ILE A 278 -18.53 3.17 -6.19
CA ILE A 278 -19.56 3.72 -7.08
C ILE A 278 -20.65 4.31 -6.19
N THR A 279 -21.06 5.55 -6.48
CA THR A 279 -22.03 6.27 -5.67
C THR A 279 -22.87 7.21 -6.53
N THR A 280 -23.92 7.78 -5.95
CA THR A 280 -24.78 8.75 -6.62
C THR A 280 -24.93 9.99 -5.77
N HIS A 281 -24.93 11.16 -6.40
CA HIS A 281 -25.13 12.44 -5.72
C HIS A 281 -25.92 13.40 -6.60
N GLY A 282 -26.66 14.33 -5.98
CA GLY A 282 -27.43 15.37 -6.66
C GLY A 282 -27.23 16.72 -5.97
N TYR A 283 -27.30 17.80 -6.74
CA TYR A 283 -26.99 19.16 -6.27
C TYR A 283 -28.26 20.00 -6.19
N ALA A 284 -28.45 20.71 -5.08
CA ALA A 284 -29.65 21.51 -4.83
C ALA A 284 -29.57 22.94 -5.39
N GLU A 285 -28.36 23.41 -5.72
CA GLU A 285 -28.11 24.76 -6.23
C GLU A 285 -27.39 24.67 -7.58
N GLU A 286 -27.63 25.65 -8.45
CA GLU A 286 -26.88 25.78 -9.69
C GLU A 286 -25.45 26.25 -9.40
N GLY A 287 -24.51 25.85 -10.26
CA GLY A 287 -23.11 26.20 -10.08
C GLY A 287 -22.15 25.29 -10.81
N THR A 288 -20.86 25.56 -10.65
CA THR A 288 -19.79 24.67 -11.11
C THR A 288 -19.17 23.99 -9.89
N TYR A 289 -19.21 22.67 -9.87
CA TYR A 289 -18.70 21.87 -8.77
C TYR A 289 -17.44 21.14 -9.20
N THR A 290 -16.42 21.17 -8.35
CA THR A 290 -15.20 20.38 -8.53
C THR A 290 -15.31 19.13 -7.68
N ILE A 291 -15.36 17.99 -8.34
CA ILE A 291 -15.44 16.68 -7.70
C ILE A 291 -14.04 16.10 -7.63
N ARG A 292 -13.65 15.63 -6.45
CA ARG A 292 -12.36 14.99 -6.22
C ARG A 292 -12.56 13.56 -5.77
N LEU A 293 -11.84 12.66 -6.41
CA LEU A 293 -11.70 11.27 -5.97
C LEU A 293 -10.29 11.10 -5.41
N THR A 294 -10.19 10.63 -4.17
CA THR A 294 -8.94 10.16 -3.56
C THR A 294 -9.03 8.64 -3.41
N VAL A 295 -8.00 7.93 -3.83
CA VAL A 295 -7.86 6.48 -3.70
C VAL A 295 -6.67 6.19 -2.80
N THR A 296 -6.86 5.39 -1.75
CA THR A 296 -5.80 4.99 -0.81
C THR A 296 -5.66 3.46 -0.80
N ASP A 297 -4.45 2.97 -1.00
CA ASP A 297 -4.16 1.53 -0.97
C ASP A 297 -4.11 0.98 0.48
N ILE A 298 -3.84 -0.32 0.61
CA ILE A 298 -3.76 -0.99 1.92
C ILE A 298 -2.48 -0.64 2.70
N ASP A 299 -1.46 -0.15 2.01
CA ASP A 299 -0.17 0.25 2.57
C ASP A 299 -0.17 1.73 3.02
N GLY A 300 -1.24 2.46 2.70
CA GLY A 300 -1.50 3.83 3.12
C GLY A 300 -1.03 4.89 2.13
N GLU A 301 -0.56 4.52 0.94
CA GLU A 301 -0.27 5.47 -0.13
C GLU A 301 -1.55 5.86 -0.87
N SER A 302 -1.55 7.05 -1.48
CA SER A 302 -2.74 7.59 -2.13
C SER A 302 -2.44 8.41 -3.36
N ASP A 303 -3.41 8.41 -4.27
CA ASP A 303 -3.47 9.30 -5.43
C ASP A 303 -4.86 9.95 -5.49
N ASN A 304 -4.95 11.08 -6.17
CA ASN A 304 -6.21 11.78 -6.33
C ASN A 304 -6.34 12.42 -7.70
N THR A 305 -7.58 12.51 -8.16
CA THR A 305 -7.93 13.16 -9.42
C THR A 305 -9.20 13.99 -9.24
N SER A 306 -9.42 14.96 -10.12
CA SER A 306 -10.58 15.83 -10.06
C SER A 306 -11.17 16.09 -11.43
N ILE A 307 -12.48 16.30 -11.45
CA ILE A 307 -13.22 16.81 -12.59
C ILE A 307 -14.09 17.99 -12.19
N SER A 308 -14.50 18.80 -13.16
CA SER A 308 -15.55 19.80 -12.96
C SER A 308 -16.82 19.40 -13.69
N ILE A 309 -17.98 19.65 -13.08
CA ILE A 309 -19.30 19.55 -13.73
C ILE A 309 -20.05 20.86 -13.52
N ARG A 310 -21.04 21.10 -14.37
CA ARG A 310 -21.91 22.27 -14.25
C ARG A 310 -23.35 21.83 -13.96
N ILE A 311 -23.92 22.40 -12.91
CA ILE A 311 -25.33 22.25 -12.54
C ILE A 311 -26.05 23.51 -13.00
N LEU A 312 -27.08 23.32 -13.81
CA LEU A 312 -27.91 24.38 -14.38
C LEU A 312 -29.22 24.51 -13.61
N GLY A 313 -29.65 25.74 -13.35
CA GLY A 313 -31.00 26.05 -12.88
C GLY A 313 -32.06 25.87 -13.97
N ASN A 314 -33.32 26.19 -13.63
CA ASN A 314 -34.42 26.29 -14.58
C ASN A 314 -35.02 27.70 -14.52
N HIS A 315 -35.30 28.29 -15.68
CA HIS A 315 -35.94 29.58 -15.84
C HIS A 315 -37.26 29.42 -16.58
N GLU A 316 -38.31 30.04 -16.05
CA GLU A 316 -39.64 30.00 -16.66
C GLU A 316 -39.62 30.49 -18.12
N PRO A 317 -40.39 29.86 -19.02
CA PRO A 317 -40.49 30.32 -20.39
C PRO A 317 -41.22 31.66 -20.46
N ILE A 318 -40.70 32.55 -21.31
CA ILE A 318 -41.22 33.88 -21.52
C ILE A 318 -42.10 33.88 -22.77
N LEU A 319 -43.35 34.31 -22.60
CA LEU A 319 -44.22 34.66 -23.72
C LEU A 319 -44.19 36.16 -23.96
N ASP A 320 -43.69 36.57 -25.13
CA ASP A 320 -43.67 37.95 -25.59
C ASP A 320 -44.35 38.09 -26.97
N TRP A 321 -44.49 39.34 -27.43
CA TRP A 321 -45.00 39.71 -28.76
C TRP A 321 -46.14 38.81 -29.30
N TRP A 322 -47.38 39.17 -28.98
CA TRP A 322 -48.56 38.47 -29.50
C TRP A 322 -49.33 39.32 -30.50
N ASP A 323 -50.00 38.66 -31.43
CA ASP A 323 -50.81 39.29 -32.47
C ASP A 323 -52.04 38.44 -32.83
N VAL A 324 -53.07 39.10 -33.36
CA VAL A 324 -54.29 38.47 -33.87
C VAL A 324 -54.69 39.09 -35.20
N GLU A 325 -54.71 38.28 -36.25
CA GLU A 325 -55.07 38.72 -37.59
C GLU A 325 -56.37 38.06 -38.09
N PRO A 326 -57.39 38.83 -38.52
CA PRO A 326 -57.49 40.29 -38.41
C PRO A 326 -57.82 40.75 -36.98
N GLU A 327 -57.41 41.95 -36.57
CA GLU A 327 -57.72 42.51 -35.23
C GLU A 327 -59.24 42.62 -34.95
N GLN A 328 -60.04 42.76 -36.01
CA GLN A 328 -61.51 42.81 -35.96
C GLN A 328 -62.10 42.05 -37.15
N GLY A 329 -63.28 41.44 -36.94
CA GLY A 329 -63.93 40.64 -37.97
C GLY A 329 -64.44 41.48 -39.14
N HIS A 330 -63.82 41.33 -40.30
CA HIS A 330 -64.46 41.66 -41.57
C HIS A 330 -65.42 40.52 -41.96
N ILE A 331 -66.72 40.71 -41.71
CA ILE A 331 -67.85 39.99 -42.34
C ILE A 331 -67.68 38.46 -42.51
N GLN A 332 -67.94 37.69 -41.44
CA GLN A 332 -68.37 36.27 -41.41
C GLN A 332 -67.59 35.18 -42.18
N ARG A 333 -66.43 35.43 -42.80
CA ARG A 333 -65.75 34.39 -43.61
C ARG A 333 -64.27 34.16 -43.37
N ASP A 334 -63.55 35.09 -42.75
CA ASP A 334 -62.10 34.94 -42.58
C ASP A 334 -61.76 34.26 -41.23
N PRO A 335 -60.84 33.28 -41.22
CA PRO A 335 -60.34 32.67 -39.99
C PRO A 335 -59.45 33.65 -39.22
N PHE A 336 -59.38 33.48 -37.90
CA PHE A 336 -58.45 34.23 -37.05
C PHE A 336 -57.15 33.47 -36.91
N ASN A 337 -56.03 34.16 -37.11
CA ASN A 337 -54.71 33.65 -36.80
C ASN A 337 -54.18 34.33 -35.55
N PHE A 338 -54.02 33.58 -34.47
CA PHE A 338 -53.39 34.03 -33.24
C PHE A 338 -51.93 33.64 -33.28
N SER A 339 -51.03 34.56 -32.97
CA SER A 339 -49.60 34.31 -32.89
C SER A 339 -49.04 34.80 -31.56
N VAL A 340 -48.05 34.08 -31.02
CA VAL A 340 -47.28 34.48 -29.82
C VAL A 340 -45.84 34.03 -29.97
N ARG A 341 -44.91 34.77 -29.39
CA ARG A 341 -43.50 34.39 -29.35
C ARG A 341 -43.17 33.73 -28.01
N TYR A 342 -42.51 32.58 -28.09
CA TYR A 342 -42.00 31.80 -26.97
C TYR A 342 -40.49 31.94 -26.92
N THR A 343 -39.95 32.33 -25.78
CA THR A 343 -38.50 32.41 -25.55
C THR A 343 -38.16 31.70 -24.24
N ASP A 344 -37.12 30.88 -24.24
CA ASP A 344 -36.67 30.15 -23.06
C ASP A 344 -35.17 30.41 -22.81
N PRO A 345 -34.77 30.96 -21.65
CA PRO A 345 -33.37 31.26 -21.34
C PRO A 345 -32.45 30.04 -21.29
N ASP A 346 -32.98 28.86 -20.95
CA ASP A 346 -32.23 27.60 -20.82
C ASP A 346 -32.30 26.77 -22.10
N ASN A 347 -32.91 27.33 -23.15
CA ASN A 347 -33.13 26.69 -24.44
C ASN A 347 -34.05 25.47 -24.36
N ASP A 348 -34.95 25.44 -23.37
CA ASP A 348 -35.85 24.31 -23.16
C ASP A 348 -37.04 24.34 -24.13
N PRO A 349 -37.37 23.19 -24.77
CA PRO A 349 -38.53 23.11 -25.64
C PRO A 349 -39.82 23.16 -24.81
N PRO A 350 -40.89 23.83 -25.28
CA PRO A 350 -42.13 23.88 -24.53
C PRO A 350 -42.78 22.49 -24.45
N GLU A 351 -43.18 22.07 -23.24
CA GLU A 351 -44.17 21.02 -23.03
C GLU A 351 -45.51 21.44 -23.65
N TYR A 352 -45.88 22.71 -23.48
CA TYR A 352 -47.02 23.31 -24.17
C TYR A 352 -46.85 24.80 -24.42
N VAL A 353 -47.48 25.27 -25.49
CA VAL A 353 -47.84 26.68 -25.71
C VAL A 353 -49.33 26.68 -26.04
N THR A 354 -50.14 27.35 -25.24
CA THR A 354 -51.60 27.33 -25.37
C THR A 354 -52.23 28.71 -25.39
N LEU A 355 -53.39 28.75 -26.04
CA LEU A 355 -54.27 29.89 -26.16
C LEU A 355 -55.58 29.60 -25.42
N LEU A 356 -56.05 30.52 -24.59
CA LEU A 356 -57.36 30.45 -23.95
C LEU A 356 -58.24 31.61 -24.42
N LEU A 357 -59.45 31.28 -24.90
CA LEU A 357 -60.47 32.24 -25.33
C LEU A 357 -61.57 32.32 -24.26
N ALA A 358 -61.79 33.49 -23.64
CA ALA A 358 -62.66 33.59 -22.45
C ALA A 358 -64.15 33.27 -22.67
N ASP A 359 -64.65 33.17 -23.91
CA ASP A 359 -66.05 32.80 -24.21
C ASP A 359 -66.24 31.32 -24.58
N ASP A 360 -65.20 30.49 -24.50
CA ASP A 360 -65.31 29.05 -24.78
C ASP A 360 -66.02 28.31 -23.61
N PRO A 361 -67.16 27.64 -23.84
CA PRO A 361 -67.85 26.87 -22.80
C PRO A 361 -67.00 25.67 -22.36
N GLY A 362 -66.14 25.89 -21.37
CA GLY A 362 -65.26 24.87 -20.80
C GLY A 362 -63.88 25.38 -20.39
N TYR A 363 -63.48 26.59 -20.81
CA TYR A 363 -62.13 27.13 -20.56
C TYR A 363 -61.01 26.15 -20.95
N THR A 364 -61.15 25.47 -22.09
CA THR A 364 -60.14 24.47 -22.50
C THR A 364 -58.99 25.19 -23.22
N PRO A 365 -57.73 25.06 -22.75
CA PRO A 365 -56.59 25.61 -23.46
C PRO A 365 -56.41 24.94 -24.84
N LEU A 366 -56.13 25.75 -25.86
CA LEU A 366 -55.94 25.32 -27.24
C LEU A 366 -54.44 25.30 -27.57
N ASN A 367 -53.91 24.14 -27.97
CA ASN A 367 -52.50 24.01 -28.32
C ASN A 367 -52.16 24.82 -29.57
N MET A 368 -51.08 25.59 -29.50
CA MET A 368 -50.52 26.33 -30.62
C MET A 368 -49.44 25.50 -31.33
N ASN A 369 -49.21 25.77 -32.61
CA ASN A 369 -48.23 25.08 -33.44
C ASN A 369 -47.02 25.97 -33.70
N PRO A 370 -45.78 25.43 -33.73
CA PRO A 370 -44.62 26.22 -34.10
C PRO A 370 -44.70 26.66 -35.57
N VAL A 371 -44.32 27.91 -35.85
CA VAL A 371 -44.24 28.45 -37.22
C VAL A 371 -43.09 27.81 -38.00
N ASP A 372 -41.91 27.64 -37.36
CA ASP A 372 -40.80 26.85 -37.89
C ASP A 372 -40.53 25.63 -36.98
N PRO A 373 -41.00 24.43 -37.36
CA PRO A 373 -40.77 23.23 -36.56
C PRO A 373 -39.31 22.76 -36.51
N ASN A 374 -38.43 23.24 -37.40
CA ASN A 374 -37.03 22.79 -37.47
C ASN A 374 -36.08 23.65 -36.65
N ASP A 375 -36.54 24.82 -36.22
CA ASP A 375 -35.79 25.69 -35.32
C ASP A 375 -35.79 25.11 -33.91
N ASN A 376 -34.62 24.81 -33.36
CA ASN A 376 -34.46 24.27 -32.00
C ASN A 376 -33.67 25.24 -31.10
N ASP A 377 -33.53 26.49 -31.53
CA ASP A 377 -33.06 27.58 -30.69
C ASP A 377 -34.31 28.28 -30.11
N TYR A 378 -34.55 28.08 -28.83
CA TYR A 378 -35.62 28.72 -28.08
C TYR A 378 -35.13 29.99 -27.37
N THR A 379 -33.82 30.28 -27.41
CA THR A 379 -33.24 31.47 -26.77
C THR A 379 -33.43 32.74 -27.59
N ASP A 380 -33.60 32.62 -28.91
CA ASP A 380 -33.78 33.74 -29.83
C ASP A 380 -35.26 34.06 -30.12
N GLY A 381 -36.18 33.36 -29.46
CA GLY A 381 -37.61 33.61 -29.45
C GLY A 381 -38.35 33.11 -30.70
N LYS A 382 -39.05 31.99 -30.54
CA LYS A 382 -39.73 31.21 -31.57
C LYS A 382 -41.22 31.51 -31.66
N MET A 383 -41.73 31.63 -32.88
CA MET A 383 -43.15 31.93 -33.11
C MET A 383 -44.04 30.69 -33.06
N TYR A 384 -45.17 30.81 -32.36
CA TYR A 384 -46.26 29.83 -32.32
C TYR A 384 -47.56 30.46 -32.82
N PHE A 385 -48.40 29.66 -33.48
CA PHE A 385 -49.65 30.12 -34.05
C PHE A 385 -50.83 29.14 -33.85
N PHE A 386 -52.05 29.67 -33.85
CA PHE A 386 -53.29 28.90 -33.84
C PHE A 386 -54.34 29.54 -34.76
N ILE A 387 -54.97 28.71 -35.61
CA ILE A 387 -56.00 29.17 -36.55
C ILE A 387 -57.38 28.75 -36.06
N GLN A 388 -58.23 29.73 -35.75
CA GLN A 388 -59.61 29.54 -35.32
C GLN A 388 -60.58 29.82 -36.47
N ALA A 389 -61.55 28.92 -36.67
CA ALA A 389 -62.62 29.10 -37.65
C ALA A 389 -63.48 30.36 -37.33
N PRO A 390 -64.13 30.99 -38.33
CA PRO A 390 -64.87 32.23 -38.14
C PRO A 390 -65.89 32.15 -36.99
N LEU A 391 -65.81 33.09 -36.05
CA LEU A 391 -66.72 33.17 -34.90
C LEU A 391 -67.99 33.97 -35.25
N ALA A 392 -69.15 33.52 -34.76
CA ALA A 392 -70.43 34.16 -35.03
C ALA A 392 -70.63 35.44 -34.19
N SER A 393 -70.38 36.60 -34.81
CA SER A 393 -70.97 37.92 -34.49
C SER A 393 -70.98 38.42 -33.03
N ARG A 394 -69.86 38.40 -32.31
CA ARG A 394 -69.71 39.10 -31.01
C ARG A 394 -68.37 39.82 -30.90
N PRO A 395 -68.26 40.94 -30.14
CA PRO A 395 -66.96 41.51 -29.79
C PRO A 395 -66.14 40.48 -29.00
N TYR A 396 -64.84 40.39 -29.29
CA TYR A 396 -64.03 39.26 -28.84
C TYR A 396 -63.84 39.20 -27.32
N PRO A 397 -63.85 37.99 -26.75
CA PRO A 397 -63.44 37.77 -25.36
C PRO A 397 -61.97 38.14 -25.15
N ALA A 398 -61.60 38.34 -23.88
CA ALA A 398 -60.21 38.41 -23.49
C ALA A 398 -59.46 37.13 -23.92
N VAL A 399 -58.22 37.33 -24.37
CA VAL A 399 -57.31 36.26 -24.79
C VAL A 399 -56.19 36.16 -23.76
N THR A 400 -55.85 34.93 -23.36
CA THR A 400 -54.70 34.66 -22.50
C THR A 400 -53.85 33.58 -23.16
N PHE A 401 -52.54 33.81 -23.22
CA PHE A 401 -51.56 32.81 -23.63
C PHE A 401 -50.88 32.23 -22.38
N SER A 402 -50.50 30.96 -22.44
CA SER A 402 -49.68 30.31 -21.41
C SER A 402 -48.73 29.32 -22.03
N ALA A 403 -47.56 29.15 -21.42
CA ALA A 403 -46.57 28.16 -21.82
C ALA A 403 -45.92 27.54 -20.59
N SER A 404 -45.33 26.37 -20.80
CA SER A 404 -44.53 25.61 -19.83
C SER A 404 -43.54 24.78 -20.62
N ASP A 405 -42.32 24.67 -20.12
CA ASP A 405 -41.29 23.71 -20.52
C ASP A 405 -41.48 22.33 -19.85
N GLY A 406 -42.33 22.27 -18.82
CA GLY A 406 -42.63 21.05 -18.05
C GLY A 406 -41.57 20.75 -16.99
N ILE A 407 -40.67 21.68 -16.73
CA ILE A 407 -39.62 21.58 -15.73
C ILE A 407 -40.02 22.47 -14.55
N ALA A 408 -39.78 22.00 -13.34
CA ALA A 408 -40.14 22.77 -12.14
C ALA A 408 -39.13 23.89 -11.93
N ASP A 409 -39.62 25.13 -11.89
CA ASP A 409 -38.81 26.32 -11.65
C ASP A 409 -38.20 26.34 -10.23
N THR A 410 -37.03 26.95 -10.13
CA THR A 410 -36.26 27.09 -8.88
C THR A 410 -36.50 28.42 -8.18
#